data_AF-A0A4W3IFL0-F1
#
_entry.id   AF-A0A4W3IFL0-F1
#
_cell.length_a   1.000
_cell.length_b   1.000
_cell.length_c   1.000
_cell.angle_alpha   90.00
_cell.angle_beta   90.00
_cell.angle_gamma   90.00
#
_symmetry.space_group_name_H-M   'P 1'
#
loop_
_entity.id
_entity.type
_entity.pdbx_description
1 polymer ?
#
loop_
_entity_poly.entity_id
_entity_poly.type
_entity_poly.pdbx_seq_one_letter_code
_entity_poly.pdbx_strand_id
1 'polypeptide(L)'
;APWWVYLLCGVGLFIYQSLDAVDGKQARRTNSSSPLGELFDHGCDAFSTVFVAVGSCTAIRLGTDPGLMFFACFLGLFMFYCAHWQTYVSGSLRFGKVDVTEVQTCIVIIFFLSAFGGASLWDSEIPVVGLRLKILPIFGIIGGAIYSCTNYFHVIFTGGTGKNGSTIAGTSVLSPSVHIGLIIIMAIMIYKKSTSHLFENHPCLYILAFGCVASKISIKLVVAHMTRSKMKLQDTAFIGPGLLFLNQYFDCFIDEYIVLWAAMILSLFDLLRYCIAVCLQIASHLKIHVFSIPPQAPEQVQNHHD
;
A
#
# COMPACT_ATOMS: atom_id res chain seq x y z
N ALA A 1 -9.33 18.54 11.99
CA ALA A 1 -8.70 19.55 11.13
C ALA A 1 -9.75 20.56 10.66
N PRO A 2 -9.37 21.75 10.18
CA PRO A 2 -10.30 22.64 9.47
C PRO A 2 -10.95 21.95 8.27
N TRP A 3 -12.17 22.35 7.90
CA TRP A 3 -12.95 21.73 6.83
C TRP A 3 -12.23 21.68 5.48
N TRP A 4 -11.48 22.72 5.14
CA TRP A 4 -10.78 22.85 3.86
C TRP A 4 -9.70 21.76 3.67
N VAL A 5 -9.14 21.22 4.76
CA VAL A 5 -8.17 20.12 4.70
C VAL A 5 -8.84 18.88 4.12
N TYR A 6 -10.03 18.53 4.64
CA TYR A 6 -10.77 17.38 4.14
C TYR A 6 -11.27 17.60 2.71
N LEU A 7 -11.66 18.83 2.35
CA LEU A 7 -12.00 19.17 0.98
C LEU A 7 -10.82 18.95 0.02
N LEU A 8 -9.62 19.43 0.38
CA LEU A 8 -8.41 19.23 -0.41
C LEU A 8 -8.03 17.75 -0.50
N CYS A 9 -8.18 16.96 0.58
CA CYS A 9 -7.97 15.51 0.53
C CYS A 9 -8.96 14.81 -0.43
N GLY A 10 -10.23 15.17 -0.39
CA GLY A 10 -11.25 14.60 -1.28
C GLY A 10 -11.01 14.94 -2.75
N VAL A 11 -10.79 16.23 -3.06
CA VAL A 11 -10.46 16.68 -4.42
C VAL A 11 -9.13 16.09 -4.89
N GLY A 12 -8.10 16.11 -4.03
CA GLY A 12 -6.78 15.59 -4.34
C GLY A 12 -6.79 14.09 -4.64
N LEU A 13 -7.50 13.29 -3.83
CA LEU A 13 -7.63 11.85 -4.07
C LEU A 13 -8.44 11.56 -5.34
N PHE A 14 -9.50 12.32 -5.61
CA PHE A 14 -10.26 12.20 -6.86
C PHE A 14 -9.39 12.50 -8.09
N ILE A 15 -8.57 13.56 -8.03
CA ILE A 15 -7.63 13.90 -9.10
C ILE A 15 -6.57 12.80 -9.25
N TYR A 16 -5.97 12.35 -8.15
CA TYR A 16 -4.97 11.29 -8.16
C TYR A 16 -5.51 10.03 -8.84
N GLN A 17 -6.64 9.50 -8.36
CA GLN A 17 -7.29 8.32 -8.91
C GLN A 17 -7.65 8.48 -10.39
N SER A 18 -8.10 9.68 -10.79
CA SER A 18 -8.45 9.95 -12.19
C SER A 18 -7.22 9.97 -13.09
N LEU A 19 -6.11 10.54 -12.63
CA LEU A 19 -4.85 10.61 -13.36
C LEU A 19 -4.18 9.25 -13.46
N ASP A 20 -4.21 8.48 -12.38
CA ASP A 20 -3.77 7.09 -12.31
C ASP A 20 -4.52 6.22 -13.34
N ALA A 21 -5.86 6.25 -13.34
CA ALA A 21 -6.65 5.45 -14.27
C ALA A 21 -6.49 5.80 -15.77
N VAL A 22 -5.90 6.94 -16.11
CA VAL A 22 -5.66 7.35 -17.51
C VAL A 22 -4.22 7.15 -17.97
N ASP A 23 -3.27 6.90 -17.09
CA ASP A 23 -1.84 6.86 -17.44
C ASP A 23 -1.52 5.71 -18.41
N GLY A 24 -2.04 4.51 -18.18
CA GLY A 24 -1.85 3.34 -19.03
C GLY A 24 -2.62 3.45 -20.34
N LYS A 25 -3.79 4.13 -20.33
CA LYS A 25 -4.51 4.47 -21.57
C LYS A 25 -3.68 5.43 -22.41
N GLN A 26 -3.07 6.42 -21.78
CA GLN A 26 -2.23 7.38 -22.47
C GLN A 26 -0.96 6.71 -22.98
N ALA A 27 -0.29 5.88 -22.18
CA ALA A 27 0.89 5.13 -22.59
C ALA A 27 0.64 4.19 -23.78
N ARG A 28 -0.57 3.61 -23.89
CA ARG A 28 -0.98 2.86 -25.09
C ARG A 28 -1.21 3.77 -26.29
N ARG A 29 -1.89 4.90 -26.10
CA ARG A 29 -2.14 5.88 -27.16
C ARG A 29 -0.87 6.47 -27.74
N THR A 30 0.16 6.68 -26.92
CA THR A 30 1.45 7.25 -27.33
C THR A 30 2.50 6.19 -27.67
N ASN A 31 2.14 4.90 -27.73
CA ASN A 31 3.07 3.78 -27.95
C ASN A 31 4.29 3.80 -27.00
N SER A 32 4.09 4.23 -25.76
CA SER A 32 5.13 4.38 -24.73
C SER A 32 4.92 3.47 -23.51
N SER A 33 4.15 2.39 -23.68
CA SER A 33 3.94 1.38 -22.63
C SER A 33 5.25 0.67 -22.31
N SER A 34 5.61 0.57 -21.04
CA SER A 34 6.86 -0.05 -20.61
C SER A 34 6.77 -0.63 -19.20
N PRO A 35 7.60 -1.62 -18.85
CA PRO A 35 7.70 -2.12 -17.47
C PRO A 35 8.04 -1.00 -16.48
N LEU A 36 8.86 -0.01 -16.86
CA LEU A 36 9.15 1.13 -15.99
C LEU A 36 7.90 1.93 -15.62
N GLY A 37 6.98 2.12 -16.58
CA GLY A 37 5.72 2.81 -16.33
C GLY A 37 4.86 2.06 -15.31
N GLU A 38 4.69 0.74 -15.50
CA GLU A 38 3.96 -0.14 -14.56
C GLU A 38 4.58 -0.13 -13.16
N LEU A 39 5.91 -0.16 -13.06
CA LEU A 39 6.60 -0.06 -11.77
C LEU A 39 6.36 1.30 -11.09
N PHE A 40 6.34 2.38 -11.87
CA PHE A 40 6.17 3.72 -11.34
C PHE A 40 4.76 3.96 -10.81
N ASP A 41 3.75 3.57 -11.59
CA ASP A 41 2.33 3.50 -11.20
C ASP A 41 2.19 2.77 -9.86
N HIS A 42 2.53 1.47 -9.83
CA HIS A 42 2.37 0.67 -8.63
C HIS A 42 3.24 1.13 -7.45
N GLY A 43 4.39 1.76 -7.72
CA GLY A 43 5.25 2.35 -6.71
C GLY A 43 4.64 3.61 -6.06
N CYS A 44 4.03 4.47 -6.85
CA CYS A 44 3.26 5.61 -6.36
C CYS A 44 2.08 5.12 -5.50
N ASP A 45 1.35 4.13 -6.00
CA ASP A 45 0.21 3.52 -5.31
C ASP A 45 0.57 2.86 -3.98
N ALA A 46 1.71 2.17 -3.93
CA ALA A 46 2.20 1.55 -2.71
C ALA A 46 2.47 2.56 -1.59
N PHE A 47 2.92 3.77 -1.91
CA PHE A 47 3.21 4.81 -0.93
C PHE A 47 2.00 5.70 -0.65
N SER A 48 1.23 6.08 -1.68
CA SER A 48 0.03 6.92 -1.55
C SER A 48 -1.03 6.24 -0.68
N THR A 49 -1.17 4.91 -0.76
CA THR A 49 -2.09 4.13 0.08
C THR A 49 -1.87 4.36 1.58
N VAL A 50 -0.63 4.59 2.03
CA VAL A 50 -0.31 4.89 3.44
C VAL A 50 -0.97 6.20 3.87
N PHE A 51 -0.84 7.25 3.04
CA PHE A 51 -1.43 8.57 3.32
C PHE A 51 -2.95 8.54 3.23
N VAL A 52 -3.51 7.79 2.28
CA VAL A 52 -4.95 7.59 2.14
C VAL A 52 -5.51 6.88 3.37
N ALA A 53 -4.82 5.86 3.90
CA ALA A 53 -5.22 5.17 5.11
C ALA A 53 -5.18 6.08 6.35
N VAL A 54 -4.09 6.81 6.57
CA VAL A 54 -3.98 7.77 7.70
C VAL A 54 -4.99 8.90 7.57
N GLY A 55 -5.16 9.45 6.36
CA GLY A 55 -6.09 10.53 6.06
C GLY A 55 -7.54 10.13 6.31
N SER A 56 -7.96 8.96 5.83
CA SER A 56 -9.32 8.44 6.04
C SER A 56 -9.60 8.16 7.52
N CYS A 57 -8.66 7.53 8.23
CA CYS A 57 -8.77 7.33 9.69
C CYS A 57 -8.91 8.67 10.44
N THR A 58 -8.14 9.68 10.02
CA THR A 58 -8.21 11.04 10.60
C THR A 58 -9.54 11.73 10.29
N ALA A 59 -10.07 11.53 9.08
CA ALA A 59 -11.34 12.10 8.64
C ALA A 59 -12.53 11.60 9.47
N ILE A 60 -12.52 10.31 9.83
CA ILE A 60 -13.57 9.67 10.64
C ILE A 60 -13.28 9.64 12.15
N ARG A 61 -12.22 10.33 12.60
CA ARG A 61 -11.77 10.39 14.01
C ARG A 61 -11.51 9.00 14.61
N LEU A 62 -10.94 8.10 13.82
CA LEU A 62 -10.62 6.74 14.26
C LEU A 62 -9.48 6.70 15.27
N GLY A 63 -8.64 7.74 15.36
CA GLY A 63 -7.61 7.84 16.40
C GLY A 63 -8.13 7.90 17.84
N THR A 64 -9.45 8.08 18.04
CA THR A 64 -10.10 7.89 19.36
C THR A 64 -10.26 6.42 19.74
N ASP A 65 -10.04 5.50 18.80
CA ASP A 65 -9.97 4.06 18.98
C ASP A 65 -8.69 3.52 18.30
N PRO A 66 -7.55 3.52 19.02
CA PRO A 66 -6.28 3.10 18.45
C PRO A 66 -6.30 1.66 17.90
N GLY A 67 -7.08 0.76 18.51
CA GLY A 67 -7.21 -0.62 18.03
C GLY A 67 -7.83 -0.69 16.65
N LEU A 68 -8.95 0.02 16.43
CA LEU A 68 -9.58 0.09 15.11
C LEU A 68 -8.73 0.84 14.08
N MET A 69 -8.03 1.91 14.49
CA MET A 69 -7.11 2.62 13.59
C MET A 69 -5.95 1.73 13.14
N PHE A 70 -5.33 1.01 14.08
CA PHE A 70 -4.29 0.02 13.77
C PHE A 70 -4.82 -1.01 12.78
N PHE A 71 -5.96 -1.62 13.10
CA PHE A 71 -6.59 -2.64 12.26
C PHE A 71 -6.86 -2.12 10.85
N ALA A 72 -7.52 -0.96 10.70
CA ALA A 72 -7.89 -0.41 9.40
C ALA A 72 -6.65 -0.09 8.54
N CYS A 73 -5.62 0.54 9.11
CA CYS A 73 -4.41 0.89 8.37
C CYS A 73 -3.61 -0.34 7.94
N PHE A 74 -3.35 -1.28 8.86
CA PHE A 74 -2.55 -2.47 8.55
C PHE A 74 -3.32 -3.46 7.65
N LEU A 75 -4.65 -3.51 7.75
CA LEU A 75 -5.47 -4.23 6.79
C LEU A 75 -5.35 -3.62 5.40
N GLY A 76 -5.39 -2.30 5.25
CA GLY A 76 -5.16 -1.62 3.97
C GLY A 76 -3.81 -1.99 3.33
N LEU A 77 -2.72 -1.96 4.11
CA LEU A 77 -1.39 -2.38 3.66
C LEU A 77 -1.36 -3.86 3.23
N PHE A 78 -2.00 -4.73 4.01
CA PHE A 78 -2.11 -6.16 3.69
C PHE A 78 -2.90 -6.40 2.40
N MET A 79 -4.03 -5.70 2.21
CA MET A 79 -4.85 -5.83 1.00
C MET A 79 -4.09 -5.39 -0.24
N PHE A 80 -3.37 -4.27 -0.17
CA PHE A 80 -2.52 -3.79 -1.27
C PHE A 80 -1.42 -4.81 -1.61
N TYR A 81 -0.77 -5.39 -0.60
CA TYR A 81 0.23 -6.42 -0.80
C TYR A 81 -0.36 -7.68 -1.45
N CYS A 82 -1.56 -8.10 -1.04
CA CYS A 82 -2.23 -9.28 -1.59
C CYS A 82 -2.60 -9.11 -3.07
N ALA A 83 -2.99 -7.90 -3.49
CA ALA A 83 -3.23 -7.59 -4.89
C ALA A 83 -1.98 -7.85 -5.75
N HIS A 84 -0.80 -7.49 -5.27
CA HIS A 84 0.46 -7.75 -5.96
C HIS A 84 0.95 -9.19 -5.80
N TRP A 85 0.60 -9.85 -4.69
CA TRP A 85 0.90 -11.26 -4.47
C TRP A 85 0.16 -12.13 -5.48
N GLN A 86 -1.14 -11.91 -5.71
CA GLN A 86 -1.85 -12.65 -6.75
C GLN A 86 -1.23 -12.43 -8.14
N THR A 87 -0.72 -11.24 -8.44
CA THR A 87 -0.03 -10.93 -9.71
C THR A 87 1.29 -11.68 -9.83
N TYR A 88 2.08 -11.77 -8.76
CA TYR A 88 3.31 -12.57 -8.71
C TYR A 88 3.06 -14.06 -8.95
N VAL A 89 1.92 -14.57 -8.49
CA VAL A 89 1.52 -15.98 -8.68
C VAL A 89 0.98 -16.22 -10.10
N SER A 90 0.02 -15.40 -10.52
CA SER A 90 -0.77 -15.62 -11.73
C SER A 90 -0.24 -14.96 -12.98
N GLY A 91 0.78 -14.11 -12.86
CA GLY A 91 1.40 -13.41 -13.98
C GLY A 91 0.61 -12.22 -14.52
N SER A 92 -0.56 -11.91 -13.96
CA SER A 92 -1.41 -10.79 -14.39
C SER A 92 -2.22 -10.24 -13.22
N LEU A 93 -2.33 -8.93 -13.08
CA LEU A 93 -3.23 -8.31 -12.12
C LEU A 93 -4.68 -8.51 -12.57
N ARG A 94 -5.51 -9.09 -11.71
CA ARG A 94 -6.93 -9.35 -11.99
C ARG A 94 -7.80 -8.46 -11.12
N PHE A 95 -8.58 -7.61 -11.77
CA PHE A 95 -9.50 -6.70 -11.11
C PHE A 95 -10.84 -7.39 -10.80
N GLY A 96 -11.34 -7.14 -9.59
CA GLY A 96 -12.68 -7.53 -9.18
C GLY A 96 -13.75 -6.57 -9.70
N LYS A 97 -15.03 -6.91 -9.49
CA LYS A 97 -16.16 -5.98 -9.70
C LYS A 97 -16.19 -4.81 -8.71
N VAL A 98 -15.61 -5.03 -7.54
CA VAL A 98 -15.39 -4.03 -6.49
C VAL A 98 -13.93 -4.16 -6.15
N ASP A 99 -13.18 -3.10 -6.40
CA ASP A 99 -11.72 -3.07 -6.27
C ASP A 99 -11.26 -1.68 -5.78
N VAL A 100 -9.98 -1.36 -5.98
CA VAL A 100 -9.34 -0.11 -5.52
C VAL A 100 -10.14 1.14 -5.91
N THR A 101 -10.74 1.18 -7.11
CA THR A 101 -11.49 2.34 -7.63
C THR A 101 -12.73 2.66 -6.79
N GLU A 102 -13.55 1.65 -6.49
CA GLU A 102 -14.77 1.82 -5.67
C GLU A 102 -14.39 2.20 -4.24
N VAL A 103 -13.35 1.58 -3.68
CA VAL A 103 -12.86 1.88 -2.33
C VAL A 103 -12.34 3.32 -2.24
N GLN A 104 -11.53 3.78 -3.20
CA GLN A 104 -11.05 5.16 -3.23
C GLN A 104 -12.20 6.15 -3.40
N THR A 105 -13.22 5.83 -4.22
CA THR A 105 -14.43 6.65 -4.35
C THR A 105 -15.17 6.77 -3.01
N CYS A 106 -15.32 5.68 -2.26
CA CYS A 106 -15.89 5.73 -0.91
C CYS A 106 -15.07 6.62 0.03
N ILE A 107 -13.73 6.60 -0.06
CA ILE A 107 -12.86 7.46 0.75
C ILE A 107 -12.99 8.93 0.34
N VAL A 108 -13.12 9.24 -0.95
CA VAL A 108 -13.43 10.60 -1.43
C VAL A 108 -14.75 11.09 -0.85
N ILE A 109 -15.79 10.26 -0.81
CA ILE A 109 -17.08 10.58 -0.18
C ILE A 109 -16.89 10.84 1.31
N ILE A 110 -16.12 10.00 2.03
CA ILE A 110 -15.79 10.20 3.45
C ILE A 110 -15.14 11.57 3.66
N PHE A 111 -14.18 11.96 2.81
CA PHE A 111 -13.54 13.27 2.92
C PHE A 111 -14.53 14.42 2.71
N PHE A 112 -15.42 14.34 1.72
CA PHE A 112 -16.44 15.37 1.53
C PHE A 112 -17.45 15.43 2.68
N LEU A 113 -17.90 14.29 3.21
CA LEU A 113 -18.75 14.26 4.39
C LEU A 113 -18.07 14.89 5.61
N SER A 114 -16.78 14.61 5.84
CA SER A 114 -15.99 15.26 6.89
C SER A 114 -15.77 16.76 6.66
N ALA A 115 -15.67 17.19 5.40
CA ALA A 115 -15.51 18.60 5.05
C ALA A 115 -16.78 19.40 5.36
N PHE A 116 -17.95 18.92 4.90
CA PHE A 116 -19.21 19.67 5.02
C PHE A 116 -19.94 19.42 6.33
N GLY A 117 -19.92 18.20 6.86
CA GLY A 117 -20.54 17.85 8.15
C GLY A 117 -19.62 18.06 9.36
N GLY A 118 -18.35 18.35 9.13
CA GLY A 118 -17.33 18.39 10.16
C GLY A 118 -16.91 16.99 10.63
N ALA A 119 -15.68 16.87 11.14
CA ALA A 119 -15.18 15.57 11.60
C ALA A 119 -16.00 14.98 12.77
N SER A 120 -16.62 15.81 13.60
CA SER A 120 -17.49 15.38 14.71
C SER A 120 -18.78 14.68 14.25
N LEU A 121 -19.17 14.81 12.97
CA LEU A 121 -20.26 14.04 12.39
C LEU A 121 -20.11 12.54 12.68
N TRP A 122 -18.89 12.04 12.58
CA TRP A 122 -18.56 10.62 12.76
C TRP A 122 -18.68 10.11 14.20
N ASP A 123 -18.72 11.01 15.17
CA ASP A 123 -18.98 10.69 16.58
C ASP A 123 -20.48 10.65 16.91
N SER A 124 -21.34 11.09 16.00
CA SER A 124 -22.79 11.11 16.20
C SER A 124 -23.37 9.69 16.19
N GLU A 125 -24.39 9.47 17.01
CA GLU A 125 -25.11 8.20 17.06
C GLU A 125 -26.16 8.11 15.94
N ILE A 126 -26.24 6.93 15.32
CA ILE A 126 -27.28 6.62 14.35
C ILE A 126 -28.58 6.38 15.13
N PRO A 127 -29.65 7.18 14.88
CA PRO A 127 -30.94 6.96 15.51
C PRO A 127 -31.41 5.52 15.26
N VAL A 128 -32.05 4.89 16.24
CA VAL A 128 -32.54 3.50 16.22
C VAL A 128 -31.49 2.42 16.51
N VAL A 129 -30.24 2.55 16.03
CA VAL A 129 -29.22 1.50 16.20
C VAL A 129 -28.28 1.77 17.39
N GLY A 130 -28.12 3.03 17.80
CA GLY A 130 -27.25 3.41 18.92
C GLY A 130 -25.75 3.24 18.64
N LEU A 131 -25.38 3.02 17.37
CA LEU A 131 -23.98 2.92 16.95
C LEU A 131 -23.47 4.29 16.49
N ARG A 132 -22.19 4.58 16.76
CA ARG A 132 -21.52 5.77 16.20
C ARG A 132 -21.36 5.63 14.69
N LEU A 133 -21.56 6.72 13.97
CA LEU A 133 -21.50 6.75 12.50
C LEU A 133 -20.14 6.24 11.96
N LYS A 134 -19.03 6.48 12.68
CA LYS A 134 -17.69 5.98 12.32
C LYS A 134 -17.59 4.46 12.17
N ILE A 135 -18.53 3.68 12.72
CA ILE A 135 -18.53 2.22 12.63
C ILE A 135 -18.99 1.75 11.24
N LEU A 136 -19.77 2.54 10.49
CA LEU A 136 -20.22 2.14 9.15
C LEU A 136 -19.06 1.97 8.16
N PRO A 137 -18.10 2.92 8.05
CA PRO A 137 -16.89 2.69 7.25
C PRO A 137 -16.11 1.44 7.67
N ILE A 138 -16.08 1.10 8.96
CA ILE A 138 -15.38 -0.09 9.46
C ILE A 138 -16.04 -1.37 8.97
N PHE A 139 -17.38 -1.46 9.02
CA PHE A 139 -18.09 -2.58 8.42
C PHE A 139 -17.85 -2.68 6.92
N GLY A 140 -17.80 -1.54 6.22
CA GLY A 140 -17.43 -1.49 4.80
C GLY A 140 -16.02 -2.04 4.54
N ILE A 141 -15.03 -1.64 5.34
CA ILE A 141 -13.64 -2.13 5.27
C ILE A 141 -13.58 -3.63 5.52
N ILE A 142 -14.26 -4.14 6.55
CA ILE A 142 -14.26 -5.58 6.87
C ILE A 142 -14.93 -6.38 5.75
N GLY A 143 -16.12 -5.96 5.30
CA GLY A 143 -16.85 -6.62 4.22
C GLY A 143 -16.07 -6.62 2.91
N GLY A 144 -15.50 -5.48 2.54
CA GLY A 144 -14.63 -5.34 1.37
C GLY A 144 -13.38 -6.22 1.46
N ALA A 145 -12.72 -6.24 2.62
CA ALA A 145 -11.54 -7.07 2.84
C ALA A 145 -11.86 -8.58 2.76
N ILE A 146 -13.00 -9.04 3.31
CA ILE A 146 -13.43 -10.44 3.19
C ILE A 146 -13.66 -10.79 1.71
N TYR A 147 -14.40 -9.95 0.98
CA TYR A 147 -14.68 -10.15 -0.43
C TYR A 147 -13.39 -10.20 -1.28
N SER A 148 -12.53 -9.18 -1.14
CA SER A 148 -11.28 -9.10 -1.88
C SER A 148 -10.29 -10.20 -1.49
N CYS A 149 -10.14 -10.53 -0.21
CA CYS A 149 -9.30 -11.65 0.23
C CYS A 149 -9.76 -12.97 -0.37
N THR A 150 -11.07 -13.24 -0.40
CA THR A 150 -11.60 -14.47 -1.01
C THR A 150 -11.17 -14.58 -2.47
N ASN A 151 -11.26 -13.50 -3.23
CA ASN A 151 -10.83 -13.45 -4.62
C ASN A 151 -9.30 -13.60 -4.76
N TYR A 152 -8.52 -12.86 -3.97
CA TYR A 152 -7.06 -12.90 -4.01
C TYR A 152 -6.51 -14.27 -3.65
N PHE A 153 -6.97 -14.86 -2.55
CA PHE A 153 -6.49 -16.16 -2.11
C PHE A 153 -6.96 -17.29 -3.04
N HIS A 154 -8.15 -17.19 -3.62
CA HIS A 154 -8.56 -18.11 -4.67
C HIS A 154 -7.54 -18.11 -5.84
N VAL A 155 -7.13 -16.94 -6.32
CA VAL A 155 -6.10 -16.83 -7.38
C VAL A 155 -4.72 -17.29 -6.90
N ILE A 156 -4.31 -16.96 -5.67
CA ILE A 156 -3.01 -17.38 -5.12
C ILE A 156 -2.90 -18.91 -5.03
N PHE A 157 -3.98 -19.61 -4.67
CA PHE A 157 -3.96 -21.07 -4.51
C PHE A 157 -4.19 -21.85 -5.80
N THR A 158 -4.91 -21.28 -6.78
CA THR A 158 -5.32 -22.01 -7.99
C THR A 158 -4.70 -21.47 -9.28
N GLY A 159 -4.16 -20.25 -9.27
CA GLY A 159 -3.74 -19.51 -10.45
C GLY A 159 -2.24 -19.53 -10.74
N GLY A 160 -1.45 -20.39 -10.09
CA GLY A 160 0.00 -20.44 -10.29
C GLY A 160 0.41 -20.78 -11.72
N THR A 161 1.22 -19.92 -12.34
CA THR A 161 1.66 -20.04 -13.74
C THR A 161 3.05 -20.67 -13.90
N GLY A 162 3.78 -20.85 -12.81
CA GLY A 162 5.09 -21.50 -12.79
C GLY A 162 5.01 -23.02 -12.90
N LYS A 163 6.20 -23.65 -12.94
CA LYS A 163 6.32 -25.13 -12.94
C LYS A 163 5.56 -25.72 -11.75
N ASN A 164 4.72 -26.73 -11.99
CA ASN A 164 3.89 -27.38 -10.97
C ASN A 164 2.91 -26.43 -10.25
N GLY A 165 2.43 -25.37 -10.91
CA GLY A 165 1.52 -24.40 -10.28
C GLY A 165 2.21 -23.46 -9.28
N SER A 166 3.53 -23.29 -9.40
CA SER A 166 4.32 -22.35 -8.60
C SER A 166 4.12 -20.89 -9.06
N THR A 167 4.77 -19.94 -8.38
CA THR A 167 4.80 -18.53 -8.82
C THR A 167 5.49 -18.38 -10.17
N ILE A 168 5.39 -17.20 -10.78
CA ILE A 168 6.09 -16.89 -12.04
C ILE A 168 7.64 -17.02 -11.93
N ALA A 169 8.18 -16.96 -10.72
CA ALA A 169 9.61 -17.14 -10.42
C ALA A 169 9.98 -18.57 -10.00
N GLY A 170 9.05 -19.52 -10.08
CA GLY A 170 9.28 -20.91 -9.69
C GLY A 170 9.46 -21.12 -8.18
N THR A 171 8.87 -20.27 -7.35
CA THR A 171 8.83 -20.43 -5.88
C THR A 171 7.46 -20.89 -5.42
N SER A 172 7.35 -21.35 -4.16
CA SER A 172 6.04 -21.62 -3.57
C SER A 172 5.11 -20.41 -3.71
N VAL A 173 3.83 -20.63 -4.04
CA VAL A 173 2.81 -19.57 -4.06
C VAL A 173 2.67 -18.87 -2.71
N LEU A 174 3.11 -19.51 -1.62
CA LEU A 174 3.12 -18.93 -0.28
C LEU A 174 4.40 -18.16 0.06
N SER A 175 5.41 -18.11 -0.81
CA SER A 175 6.68 -17.44 -0.49
C SER A 175 6.54 -15.96 -0.12
N PRO A 176 5.66 -15.16 -0.76
CA PRO A 176 5.47 -13.76 -0.36
C PRO A 176 4.83 -13.59 1.03
N SER A 177 4.16 -14.62 1.56
CA SER A 177 3.48 -14.56 2.87
C SER A 177 4.45 -14.27 4.02
N VAL A 178 5.71 -14.72 3.90
CA VAL A 178 6.74 -14.53 4.92
C VAL A 178 7.08 -13.04 5.08
N HIS A 179 7.18 -12.29 3.98
CA HIS A 179 7.54 -10.87 4.01
C HIS A 179 6.44 -10.02 4.66
N ILE A 180 5.20 -10.16 4.21
CA ILE A 180 4.08 -9.41 4.78
C ILE A 180 3.78 -9.87 6.21
N GLY A 181 3.86 -11.18 6.48
CA GLY A 181 3.70 -11.73 7.82
C GLY A 181 4.72 -11.15 8.80
N LEU A 182 5.99 -11.02 8.39
CA LEU A 182 7.03 -10.41 9.22
C LEU A 182 6.71 -8.95 9.55
N ILE A 183 6.25 -8.14 8.57
CA ILE A 183 5.83 -6.75 8.80
C ILE A 183 4.69 -6.68 9.81
N ILE A 184 3.62 -7.44 9.60
CA ILE A 184 2.42 -7.43 10.45
C ILE A 184 2.75 -7.93 11.86
N ILE A 185 3.50 -9.01 11.99
CA ILE A 185 3.90 -9.56 13.30
C ILE A 185 4.76 -8.55 14.05
N MET A 186 5.76 -7.94 13.42
CA MET A 186 6.58 -6.91 14.08
C MET A 186 5.74 -5.69 14.49
N ALA A 187 4.81 -5.24 13.64
CA ALA A 187 3.92 -4.15 13.99
C ALA A 187 3.04 -4.49 15.20
N ILE A 188 2.43 -5.67 15.23
CA ILE A 188 1.61 -6.10 16.37
C ILE A 188 2.46 -6.24 17.63
N MET A 189 3.63 -6.87 17.54
CA MET A 189 4.52 -7.04 18.69
C MET A 189 4.97 -5.70 19.25
N ILE A 190 5.40 -4.77 18.39
CA ILE A 190 5.87 -3.46 18.81
C ILE A 190 4.73 -2.64 19.41
N TYR A 191 3.54 -2.70 18.82
CA TYR A 191 2.35 -2.08 19.40
C TYR A 191 2.03 -2.66 20.79
N LYS A 192 1.91 -3.99 20.92
CA LYS A 192 1.46 -4.64 22.16
C LYS A 192 2.49 -4.65 23.29
N LYS A 193 3.79 -4.58 22.98
CA LYS A 193 4.87 -4.60 23.98
C LYS A 193 5.32 -3.20 24.42
N SER A 194 4.95 -2.15 23.69
CA SER A 194 5.38 -0.79 24.03
C SER A 194 4.92 -0.38 25.42
N THR A 195 5.88 0.03 26.27
CA THR A 195 5.61 0.54 27.62
C THR A 195 5.22 2.02 27.59
N SER A 196 5.62 2.74 26.54
CA SER A 196 5.29 4.15 26.33
C SER A 196 3.99 4.37 25.53
N HIS A 197 3.23 3.32 25.22
CA HIS A 197 2.05 3.38 24.35
C HIS A 197 2.35 4.07 23.01
N LEU A 198 3.44 3.65 22.38
CA LEU A 198 4.05 4.31 21.22
C LEU A 198 3.05 4.51 20.06
N PHE A 199 2.23 3.51 19.77
CA PHE A 199 1.24 3.61 18.70
C PHE A 199 0.09 4.54 19.10
N GLU A 200 -0.41 4.46 20.33
CA GLU A 200 -1.53 5.28 20.80
C GLU A 200 -1.16 6.76 20.87
N ASN A 201 0.07 7.06 21.27
CA ASN A 201 0.58 8.42 21.40
C ASN A 201 1.05 9.01 20.06
N HIS A 202 1.60 8.18 19.16
CA HIS A 202 2.17 8.63 17.88
C HIS A 202 1.69 7.79 16.67
N PRO A 203 0.37 7.63 16.47
CA PRO A 203 -0.17 6.67 15.49
C PRO A 203 0.22 7.01 14.05
N CYS A 204 0.17 8.29 13.67
CA CYS A 204 0.53 8.72 12.31
C CYS A 204 2.00 8.41 11.98
N LEU A 205 2.91 8.71 12.90
CA LEU A 205 4.34 8.45 12.71
C LEU A 205 4.61 6.94 12.62
N TYR A 206 3.94 6.16 13.48
CA TYR A 206 4.01 4.70 13.47
C TYR A 206 3.56 4.11 12.13
N ILE A 207 2.38 4.52 11.64
CA ILE A 207 1.82 4.03 10.38
C ILE A 207 2.68 4.48 9.21
N LEU A 208 3.24 5.69 9.22
CA LEU A 208 4.15 6.14 8.18
C LEU A 208 5.45 5.33 8.16
N ALA A 209 6.04 5.02 9.31
CA ALA A 209 7.26 4.23 9.40
C ALA A 209 7.04 2.81 8.84
N PHE A 210 6.03 2.09 9.33
CA PHE A 210 5.67 0.76 8.81
C PHE A 210 5.13 0.81 7.38
N GLY A 211 4.45 1.89 7.01
CA GLY A 211 4.01 2.17 5.66
C GLY A 211 5.17 2.21 4.69
N CYS A 212 6.26 2.95 4.99
CA CYS A 212 7.46 2.97 4.15
C CYS A 212 8.05 1.57 3.94
N VAL A 213 8.10 0.76 5.00
CA VAL A 213 8.56 -0.64 4.94
C VAL A 213 7.65 -1.46 4.03
N ALA A 214 6.33 -1.39 4.25
CA ALA A 214 5.35 -2.11 3.45
C ALA A 214 5.36 -1.68 1.97
N SER A 215 5.48 -0.38 1.69
CA SER A 215 5.59 0.15 0.33
C SER A 215 6.83 -0.41 -0.36
N LYS A 216 8.01 -0.35 0.28
CA LYS A 216 9.24 -0.88 -0.32
C LYS A 216 9.11 -2.38 -0.61
N ILE A 217 8.61 -3.15 0.34
CA ILE A 217 8.44 -4.61 0.19
C ILE A 217 7.41 -4.95 -0.89
N SER A 218 6.35 -4.15 -1.04
CA SER A 218 5.38 -4.28 -2.13
C SER A 218 6.00 -3.97 -3.50
N ILE A 219 6.79 -2.90 -3.60
CA ILE A 219 7.51 -2.55 -4.85
C ILE A 219 8.51 -3.66 -5.21
N LYS A 220 9.21 -4.25 -4.22
CA LYS A 220 10.06 -5.41 -4.48
C LYS A 220 9.30 -6.61 -5.03
N LEU A 221 8.06 -6.83 -4.59
CA LEU A 221 7.19 -7.88 -5.13
C LEU A 221 6.78 -7.59 -6.57
N VAL A 222 6.45 -6.33 -6.89
CA VAL A 222 6.20 -5.85 -8.26
C VAL A 222 7.43 -6.11 -9.15
N VAL A 223 8.61 -5.68 -8.72
CA VAL A 223 9.87 -5.92 -9.46
C VAL A 223 10.13 -7.41 -9.63
N ALA A 224 9.91 -8.22 -8.58
CA ALA A 224 10.09 -9.67 -8.65
C ALA A 224 9.13 -10.32 -9.67
N HIS A 225 7.89 -9.84 -9.75
CA HIS A 225 6.93 -10.26 -10.76
C HIS A 225 7.44 -9.93 -12.18
N MET A 226 7.76 -8.65 -12.43
CA MET A 226 8.17 -8.18 -13.75
C MET A 226 9.45 -8.86 -14.25
N THR A 227 10.40 -9.11 -13.35
CA THR A 227 11.69 -9.76 -13.66
C THR A 227 11.65 -11.28 -13.56
N ARG A 228 10.50 -11.87 -13.17
CA ARG A 228 10.33 -13.30 -12.90
C ARG A 228 11.38 -13.85 -11.94
N SER A 229 11.73 -13.05 -10.93
CA SER A 229 12.79 -13.35 -9.98
C SER A 229 12.25 -13.67 -8.58
N LYS A 230 13.05 -14.38 -7.79
CA LYS A 230 12.68 -14.75 -6.42
C LYS A 230 12.85 -13.56 -5.50
N MET A 231 11.90 -13.34 -4.60
CA MET A 231 12.06 -12.37 -3.53
C MET A 231 13.06 -12.87 -2.48
N LYS A 232 14.12 -12.10 -2.23
CA LYS A 232 15.03 -12.35 -1.11
C LYS A 232 14.38 -11.89 0.20
N LEU A 233 14.50 -12.70 1.25
CA LEU A 233 13.99 -12.36 2.58
C LEU A 233 14.80 -11.27 3.27
N GLN A 234 16.12 -11.33 3.15
CA GLN A 234 17.03 -10.33 3.70
C GLN A 234 16.81 -8.98 2.98
N ASP A 235 16.43 -7.97 3.75
CA ASP A 235 16.20 -6.63 3.24
C ASP A 235 16.48 -5.56 4.29
N THR A 236 17.04 -4.43 3.86
CA THR A 236 17.32 -3.25 4.70
C THR A 236 16.05 -2.59 5.23
N ALA A 237 14.88 -2.84 4.61
CA ALA A 237 13.58 -2.32 5.05
C ALA A 237 13.26 -2.72 6.50
N PHE A 238 13.78 -3.86 6.95
CA PHE A 238 13.52 -4.38 8.30
C PHE A 238 14.45 -3.79 9.37
N ILE A 239 15.43 -2.95 9.01
CA ILE A 239 16.33 -2.32 9.99
C ILE A 239 15.54 -1.41 10.93
N GLY A 240 14.65 -0.56 10.42
CA GLY A 240 13.83 0.34 11.23
C GLY A 240 12.96 -0.40 12.27
N PRO A 241 12.06 -1.30 11.85
CA PRO A 241 11.31 -2.15 12.77
C PRO A 241 12.20 -3.01 13.68
N GLY A 242 13.34 -3.50 13.18
CA GLY A 242 14.31 -4.25 13.97
C GLY A 242 14.91 -3.44 15.12
N LEU A 243 15.22 -2.16 14.92
CA LEU A 243 15.69 -1.26 15.98
C LEU A 243 14.62 -1.05 17.07
N LEU A 244 13.36 -0.87 16.67
CA LEU A 244 12.25 -0.76 17.62
C LEU A 244 12.07 -2.04 18.43
N PHE A 245 12.08 -3.20 17.75
CA PHE A 245 11.97 -4.50 18.39
C PHE A 245 13.12 -4.75 19.38
N LEU A 246 14.36 -4.47 18.98
CA LEU A 246 15.53 -4.64 19.83
C LEU A 246 15.49 -3.68 21.04
N ASN A 247 15.09 -2.42 20.83
CA ASN A 247 14.95 -1.47 21.93
C ASN A 247 13.95 -1.97 22.98
N GLN A 248 12.79 -2.47 22.55
CA GLN A 248 11.80 -3.09 23.44
C GLN A 248 12.24 -4.42 24.05
N TYR A 249 13.18 -5.12 23.42
CA TYR A 249 13.76 -6.34 23.98
C TYR A 249 14.69 -6.03 25.16
N PHE A 250 15.45 -4.93 25.07
CA PHE A 250 16.34 -4.44 26.12
C PHE A 250 15.67 -3.36 27.00
N ASP A 251 14.42 -3.60 27.39
CA ASP A 251 13.64 -2.77 28.33
C ASP A 251 13.59 -1.27 28.01
N CYS A 252 13.56 -0.94 26.71
CA CYS A 252 13.46 0.43 26.21
C CYS A 252 14.59 1.35 26.71
N PHE A 253 15.85 0.89 26.59
CA PHE A 253 17.04 1.68 26.98
C PHE A 253 17.09 3.07 26.34
N ILE A 254 16.58 3.21 25.11
CA ILE A 254 16.38 4.50 24.42
C ILE A 254 14.88 4.80 24.39
N ASP A 255 14.52 6.08 24.49
CA ASP A 255 13.13 6.53 24.29
C ASP A 255 12.55 5.98 22.97
N GLU A 256 11.46 5.22 23.07
CA GLU A 256 10.79 4.58 21.94
C GLU A 256 10.37 5.59 20.86
N TYR A 257 10.02 6.82 21.23
CA TYR A 257 9.64 7.88 20.29
C TYR A 257 10.83 8.33 19.44
N ILE A 258 12.02 8.43 20.03
CA ILE A 258 13.26 8.76 19.31
C ILE A 258 13.60 7.62 18.34
N VAL A 259 13.52 6.37 18.81
CA VAL A 259 13.77 5.19 17.96
C VAL A 259 12.75 5.11 16.83
N LEU A 260 11.48 5.50 17.06
CA LEU A 260 10.46 5.53 16.03
C LEU A 260 10.76 6.58 14.94
N TRP A 261 11.21 7.78 15.32
CA TRP A 261 11.66 8.77 14.35
C TRP A 261 12.85 8.29 13.53
N ALA A 262 13.84 7.66 14.18
CA ALA A 262 14.96 7.06 13.49
C ALA A 262 14.50 5.97 12.51
N ALA A 263 13.61 5.08 12.95
CA ALA A 263 13.02 4.03 12.11
C ALA A 263 12.26 4.61 10.91
N MET A 264 11.48 5.69 11.10
CA MET A 264 10.81 6.39 10.00
C MET A 264 11.84 6.91 8.99
N ILE A 265 12.81 7.73 9.43
CA ILE A 265 13.78 8.37 8.55
C ILE A 265 14.58 7.32 7.76
N LEU A 266 15.04 6.26 8.43
CA LEU A 266 15.75 5.17 7.79
C LEU A 266 14.87 4.46 6.75
N SER A 267 13.62 4.15 7.09
CA SER A 267 12.70 3.45 6.19
C SER A 267 12.33 4.30 4.97
N LEU A 268 12.11 5.61 5.16
CA LEU A 268 11.85 6.55 4.07
C LEU A 268 13.06 6.69 3.15
N PHE A 269 14.26 6.89 3.72
CA PHE A 269 15.49 6.99 2.95
C PHE A 269 15.74 5.73 2.12
N ASP A 270 15.58 4.56 2.74
CA ASP A 270 15.77 3.27 2.10
C ASP A 270 14.74 3.02 0.99
N LEU A 271 13.46 3.39 1.20
CA LEU A 271 12.42 3.38 0.17
C LEU A 271 12.79 4.29 -1.02
N LEU A 272 13.10 5.57 -0.77
CA LEU A 272 13.43 6.54 -1.81
C LEU A 272 14.66 6.10 -2.61
N ARG A 273 15.72 5.67 -1.90
CA ARG A 273 16.94 5.17 -2.52
C ARG A 273 16.66 3.95 -3.40
N TYR A 274 15.82 3.01 -2.92
CA TYR A 274 15.43 1.84 -3.70
C TYR A 274 14.65 2.23 -4.96
N CYS A 275 13.60 3.05 -4.84
CA CYS A 275 12.79 3.49 -5.97
C CYS A 275 13.61 4.24 -7.02
N ILE A 276 14.43 5.21 -6.60
CA ILE A 276 15.30 5.98 -7.51
C ILE A 276 16.27 5.04 -8.23
N ALA A 277 16.94 4.14 -7.50
CA ALA A 277 17.91 3.24 -8.09
C ALA A 277 17.28 2.29 -9.12
N VAL A 278 16.15 1.66 -8.79
CA VAL A 278 15.48 0.72 -9.70
C VAL A 278 14.93 1.44 -10.93
N CYS A 279 14.29 2.61 -10.75
CA CYS A 279 13.80 3.39 -11.88
C CYS A 279 14.94 3.78 -12.84
N LEU A 280 16.07 4.25 -12.32
CA LEU A 280 17.23 4.62 -13.15
C LEU A 280 17.88 3.40 -13.83
N GLN A 281 17.97 2.26 -13.15
CA GLN A 281 18.51 1.02 -13.72
C GLN A 281 17.66 0.50 -14.87
N ILE A 282 16.33 0.45 -14.69
CA ILE A 282 15.40 0.01 -15.73
C ILE A 282 15.39 1.03 -16.88
N ALA A 283 15.35 2.32 -16.58
CA ALA A 283 15.40 3.38 -17.59
C ALA A 283 16.68 3.28 -18.45
N SER A 284 17.84 3.07 -17.81
CA SER A 284 19.12 2.87 -18.49
C SER A 284 19.12 1.60 -19.36
N HIS A 285 18.58 0.49 -18.84
CA HIS A 285 18.49 -0.78 -19.57
C HIS A 285 17.58 -0.69 -20.79
N LEU A 286 16.40 -0.07 -20.64
CA LEU A 286 15.42 0.12 -21.70
C LEU A 286 15.73 1.30 -22.63
N LYS A 287 16.75 2.11 -22.30
CA LYS A 287 17.13 3.35 -23.01
C LYS A 287 15.97 4.35 -23.12
N ILE A 288 15.20 4.49 -22.04
CA ILE A 288 14.10 5.46 -21.93
C ILE A 288 14.42 6.53 -20.88
N HIS A 289 13.84 7.71 -21.04
CA HIS A 289 13.91 8.77 -20.03
C HIS A 289 12.66 8.72 -19.16
N VAL A 290 12.83 8.69 -17.83
CA VAL A 290 11.74 8.48 -16.86
C VAL A 290 10.57 9.46 -17.05
N PHE A 291 10.86 10.72 -17.36
CA PHE A 291 9.86 11.79 -17.47
C PHE A 291 9.75 12.38 -18.88
N SER A 292 10.06 11.62 -19.93
CA SER A 292 9.96 12.09 -21.31
C SER A 292 9.40 11.02 -22.25
N ILE A 293 8.48 11.43 -23.11
CA ILE A 293 7.91 10.60 -24.17
C ILE A 293 8.44 11.11 -25.51
N PRO A 294 9.02 10.24 -26.36
CA PRO A 294 9.46 10.66 -27.69
C PRO A 294 8.24 11.09 -28.54
N PRO A 295 8.37 12.13 -29.40
CA PRO A 295 7.25 12.66 -30.20
C PRO A 295 6.60 11.65 -31.16
N GLN A 296 7.32 10.58 -31.51
CA GLN A 296 6.89 9.49 -32.38
C GLN A 296 7.55 8.19 -31.90
N ALA A 297 6.89 7.41 -31.04
CA ALA A 297 7.27 6.01 -30.90
C ALA A 297 6.81 5.27 -32.18
N PRO A 298 7.73 4.65 -32.94
CA PRO A 298 7.35 3.83 -34.09
C PRO A 298 6.31 2.80 -33.67
N GLU A 299 5.33 2.51 -34.53
CA GLU A 299 4.41 1.39 -34.30
C GLU A 299 5.23 0.15 -33.91
N GLN A 300 5.00 -0.39 -32.71
CA GLN A 300 5.45 -1.73 -32.40
C GLN A 300 4.60 -2.68 -33.23
N VAL A 301 5.01 -2.89 -34.49
CA VAL A 301 4.46 -3.94 -35.34
C VAL A 301 4.68 -5.25 -34.60
N GLN A 302 3.60 -5.81 -34.04
CA GLN A 302 3.57 -7.21 -33.62
C GLN A 302 3.79 -8.07 -34.86
N ASN A 303 5.05 -8.37 -35.15
CA ASN A 303 5.41 -9.50 -36.00
C ASN A 303 5.14 -10.78 -35.21
N HIS A 304 3.87 -11.18 -35.13
CA HIS A 304 3.53 -12.58 -34.97
C HIS A 304 3.55 -13.23 -36.36
N HIS A 305 4.75 -13.60 -36.79
CA HIS A 305 4.95 -14.64 -37.77
C HIS A 305 5.89 -15.69 -37.16
N ASP A 306 5.45 -16.93 -37.31
CA ASP A 306 6.01 -18.24 -36.93
C ASP A 306 5.68 -18.78 -35.53
#